data_AF-A0A371IZ01-F1
#
_entry.id   AF-A0A371IZ01-F1
#
_cell.length_a   1.000
_cell.length_b   1.000
_cell.length_c   1.000
_cell.angle_alpha   90.00
_cell.angle_beta   90.00
_cell.angle_gamma   90.00
#
_symmetry.space_group_name_H-M   'P 1'
#
loop_
_entity.id
_entity.type
_entity.pdbx_description
1 polymer ?
#
loop_
_entity_poly.entity_id
_entity_poly.type
_entity_poly.pdbx_seq_one_letter_code
_entity_poly.pdbx_strand_id
1 'polypeptide(L)'
;MIFDCFYYPKLDNALITKSNKNLKEFNFGDEVPTKTLYYNYGKSFAIYQGGEFYVVEDSILKKIINSDELMYPLKLVFNGGTQLTVFTPNDLPSVRLTLKGEFEAEKELGNLFFLSMMLNRKIKNIQYKVMSDLTNSARDCNFINQEIDTQTKDLFEDLKIVEGRFYSLTLQNPNIKDAYLDYMNFGAKEDILELGINKYFEEGTQEHSEHMLKSLVWKSKPIYPKFKLDHFINSCNYRI
;
A
#
# COMPACT_ATOMS: atom_id res chain seq x y z
N MET A 1 -5.75 20.29 2.93
CA MET A 1 -5.32 19.56 4.17
C MET A 1 -4.43 18.37 3.80
N ILE A 2 -3.35 18.10 4.53
CA ILE A 2 -2.50 16.91 4.33
C ILE A 2 -2.65 15.97 5.54
N PHE A 3 -3.16 14.76 5.30
CA PHE A 3 -3.34 13.74 6.35
C PHE A 3 -2.17 12.78 6.35
N ASP A 4 -1.27 12.95 7.32
CA ASP A 4 -0.05 12.14 7.39
C ASP A 4 -0.34 10.66 7.65
N CYS A 5 -1.47 10.31 8.25
CA CYS A 5 -1.86 8.94 8.58
C CYS A 5 -2.01 8.01 7.37
N PHE A 6 -2.05 8.55 6.15
CA PHE A 6 -2.08 7.81 4.91
C PHE A 6 -0.64 7.54 4.44
N TYR A 7 -0.19 6.28 4.47
CA TYR A 7 1.18 5.88 4.09
C TYR A 7 1.24 4.78 3.01
N TYR A 8 2.37 4.72 2.30
CA TYR A 8 2.83 3.56 1.52
C TYR A 8 4.24 3.10 1.93
N PRO A 9 4.57 1.81 1.76
CA PRO A 9 5.93 1.32 1.84
C PRO A 9 6.76 1.78 0.64
N LYS A 10 8.01 2.12 0.91
CA LYS A 10 9.09 2.27 -0.07
C LYS A 10 10.30 1.47 0.39
N LEU A 11 11.13 1.06 -0.55
CA LEU A 11 12.43 0.46 -0.27
C LEU A 11 13.50 1.55 -0.42
N ASP A 12 14.25 1.81 0.65
CA ASP A 12 15.31 2.80 0.70
C ASP A 12 16.54 2.16 1.37
N ASN A 13 17.65 2.02 0.63
CA ASN A 13 18.87 1.35 1.09
C ASN A 13 18.59 -0.01 1.76
N ALA A 14 17.83 -0.86 1.08
CA ALA A 14 17.36 -2.17 1.57
C ALA A 14 16.45 -2.13 2.81
N LEU A 15 16.06 -0.95 3.32
CA LEU A 15 15.11 -0.80 4.43
C LEU A 15 13.72 -0.45 3.91
N ILE A 16 12.71 -1.11 4.46
CA ILE A 16 11.32 -0.80 4.15
C ILE A 16 10.88 0.33 5.08
N THR A 17 10.51 1.47 4.50
CA THR A 17 10.08 2.65 5.25
C THR A 17 8.69 3.10 4.82
N LYS A 18 7.96 3.75 5.74
CA LYS A 18 6.66 4.37 5.46
C LYS A 18 6.89 5.74 4.80
N SER A 19 6.12 6.07 3.78
CA SER A 19 6.21 7.33 3.05
C SER A 19 4.83 7.86 2.70
N ASN A 20 4.67 9.16 2.86
CA ASN A 20 3.49 9.95 2.52
C ASN A 20 3.90 11.29 1.86
N LYS A 21 5.14 11.35 1.36
CA LYS A 21 5.74 12.56 0.79
C LYS A 21 5.01 12.93 -0.50
N ASN A 22 4.72 14.22 -0.69
CA ASN A 22 4.05 14.77 -1.88
C ASN A 22 2.61 14.25 -2.07
N LEU A 23 1.87 14.10 -0.97
CA LEU A 23 0.41 13.94 -1.05
C LEU A 23 -0.24 15.27 -1.43
N LYS A 24 -1.21 15.20 -2.34
CA LYS A 24 -2.11 16.30 -2.68
C LYS A 24 -2.89 16.71 -1.43
N GLU A 25 -3.22 18.00 -1.37
CA GLU A 25 -4.13 18.50 -0.35
C GLU A 25 -5.56 17.98 -0.59
N PHE A 26 -6.16 17.45 0.47
CA PHE A 26 -7.57 17.11 0.53
C PHE A 26 -8.42 18.33 0.87
N ASN A 27 -9.58 18.42 0.24
CA ASN A 27 -10.64 19.40 0.45
C ASN A 27 -11.91 18.70 0.92
N PHE A 28 -12.82 19.45 1.54
CA PHE A 28 -14.15 18.92 1.83
C PHE A 28 -14.88 18.58 0.53
N GLY A 29 -15.54 17.42 0.52
CA GLY A 29 -16.16 16.83 -0.66
C GLY A 29 -15.26 15.83 -1.39
N ASP A 30 -13.96 15.81 -1.11
CA ASP A 30 -13.07 14.81 -1.71
C ASP A 30 -13.36 13.41 -1.17
N GLU A 31 -13.31 12.44 -2.08
CA GLU A 31 -13.17 11.04 -1.67
C GLU A 31 -11.81 10.88 -0.99
N VAL A 32 -11.71 10.09 0.08
CA VAL A 32 -10.46 9.81 0.80
C VAL A 32 -10.22 8.30 0.94
N PRO A 33 -8.98 7.85 1.16
CA PRO A 33 -8.67 6.43 1.35
C PRO A 33 -9.43 5.83 2.54
N THR A 34 -10.20 4.77 2.30
CA THR A 34 -10.86 3.97 3.34
C THR A 34 -10.05 2.73 3.74
N LYS A 35 -9.02 2.39 2.94
CA LYS A 35 -8.13 1.26 3.17
C LYS A 35 -6.72 1.55 2.65
N THR A 36 -5.72 1.18 3.44
CA THR A 36 -4.28 1.21 3.10
C THR A 36 -3.65 -0.12 3.52
N LEU A 37 -2.37 -0.33 3.21
CA LEU A 37 -1.62 -1.53 3.63
C LEU A 37 -1.49 -1.66 5.15
N TYR A 38 -1.59 -0.54 5.86
CA TYR A 38 -1.39 -0.46 7.30
C TYR A 38 -2.68 -0.39 8.08
N TYR A 39 -3.80 -0.08 7.42
CA TYR A 39 -4.99 0.44 8.09
C TYR A 39 -6.26 0.17 7.28
N ASN A 40 -7.27 -0.39 7.93
CA ASN A 40 -8.61 -0.56 7.39
C ASN A 40 -9.61 0.35 8.12
N TYR A 41 -9.72 1.59 7.64
CA TYR A 41 -10.55 2.62 8.26
C TYR A 41 -12.05 2.30 8.12
N GLY A 42 -12.44 1.58 7.07
CA GLY A 42 -13.85 1.38 6.73
C GLY A 42 -14.46 2.62 6.08
N LYS A 43 -15.77 2.59 5.82
CA LYS A 43 -16.47 3.66 5.09
C LYS A 43 -16.59 4.97 5.86
N SER A 44 -16.65 4.89 7.19
CA SER A 44 -16.82 6.07 8.05
C SER A 44 -15.85 6.01 9.22
N PHE A 45 -15.12 7.10 9.43
CA PHE A 45 -14.09 7.25 10.46
C PHE A 45 -13.83 8.74 10.72
N ALA A 46 -13.11 9.06 11.78
CA ALA A 46 -12.62 10.42 11.99
C ALA A 46 -11.09 10.46 12.14
N ILE A 47 -10.49 11.53 11.63
CA ILE A 47 -9.05 11.79 11.71
C ILE A 47 -8.83 12.88 12.74
N TYR A 48 -7.98 12.61 13.74
CA TYR A 48 -7.56 13.58 14.72
C TYR A 48 -6.21 14.19 14.32
N GLN A 49 -6.21 15.49 14.00
CA GLN A 49 -5.03 16.23 13.58
C GLN A 49 -5.09 17.67 14.09
N GLY A 50 -4.00 18.16 14.67
CA GLY A 50 -3.91 19.57 15.11
C GLY A 50 -4.89 19.97 16.21
N GLY A 51 -5.46 19.02 16.96
CA GLY A 51 -6.49 19.29 17.97
C GLY A 51 -7.93 19.25 17.45
N GLU A 52 -8.13 19.00 16.15
CA GLU A 52 -9.43 18.96 15.49
C GLU A 52 -9.78 17.54 15.02
N PHE A 53 -11.08 17.26 14.85
CA PHE A 53 -11.57 16.00 14.28
C PHE A 53 -12.15 16.23 12.88
N TYR A 54 -11.58 15.55 11.89
CA TYR A 54 -12.03 15.56 10.51
C TYR A 54 -12.90 14.33 10.24
N VAL A 55 -14.17 14.56 9.93
CA VAL A 55 -15.17 13.49 9.74
C VAL A 55 -15.15 13.02 8.29
N VAL A 56 -15.02 11.70 8.12
CA VAL A 56 -15.18 11.00 6.85
C VAL A 56 -16.42 10.12 6.93
N GLU A 57 -17.35 10.32 6.00
CA GLU A 57 -18.58 9.53 5.88
C GLU A 57 -18.71 9.00 4.46
N ASP A 58 -18.95 7.70 4.34
CA ASP A 58 -19.04 7.00 3.05
C ASP A 58 -17.85 7.26 2.13
N SER A 59 -16.64 7.30 2.70
CA SER A 59 -15.38 7.62 2.01
C SER A 59 -15.22 9.08 1.58
N ILE A 60 -16.08 10.00 2.02
CA ILE A 60 -16.05 11.41 1.66
C ILE A 60 -15.66 12.25 2.87
N LEU A 61 -14.67 13.13 2.70
CA LEU A 61 -14.28 14.10 3.73
C LEU A 61 -15.36 15.20 3.85
N LYS A 62 -16.04 15.28 4.99
CA LYS A 62 -17.24 16.12 5.15
C LYS A 62 -16.99 17.45 5.84
N LYS A 63 -16.50 17.38 7.08
CA LYS A 63 -16.47 18.53 7.98
C LYS A 63 -15.45 18.34 9.10
N ILE A 64 -15.13 19.44 9.77
CA ILE A 64 -14.45 19.45 11.06
C ILE A 64 -15.51 19.51 12.17
N ILE A 65 -15.27 18.79 13.26
CA ILE A 65 -16.10 18.84 14.46
C ILE A 65 -15.22 18.92 15.71
N ASN A 66 -15.83 19.38 16.81
CA ASN A 66 -15.23 19.30 18.13
C ASN A 66 -15.43 17.91 18.76
N SER A 67 -14.71 17.62 19.85
CA SER A 67 -14.77 16.31 20.52
C SER A 67 -16.14 15.95 21.10
N ASP A 68 -16.93 16.95 21.46
CA ASP A 68 -18.28 16.83 22.02
C ASP A 68 -19.34 16.44 20.98
N GLU A 69 -19.04 16.63 19.69
CA GLU A 69 -19.92 16.27 18.57
C GLU A 69 -19.65 14.85 18.02
N LEU A 70 -18.66 14.13 18.57
CA LEU A 70 -18.33 12.78 18.12
C LEU A 70 -19.45 11.80 18.49
N MET A 71 -19.96 11.08 17.48
CA MET A 71 -20.91 9.98 17.68
C MET A 71 -20.16 8.66 17.86
N TYR A 72 -20.63 7.80 18.77
CA TYR A 72 -19.97 6.53 19.13
C TYR A 72 -20.85 5.32 18.76
N PRO A 73 -20.27 4.15 18.42
CA PRO A 73 -18.84 3.84 18.34
C PRO A 73 -18.18 4.44 17.08
N LEU A 74 -16.94 4.90 17.21
CA LEU A 74 -16.20 5.53 16.12
C LEU A 74 -14.76 5.05 16.08
N LYS A 75 -14.28 4.81 14.85
CA LYS A 75 -12.85 4.61 14.59
C LYS A 75 -12.18 5.98 14.52
N LEU A 76 -11.30 6.25 15.49
CA LEU A 76 -10.45 7.44 15.53
C LEU A 76 -9.06 7.11 14.99
N VAL A 77 -8.59 7.92 14.05
CA VAL A 77 -7.27 7.82 13.45
C VAL A 77 -6.44 9.01 13.92
N PHE A 78 -5.36 8.76 14.65
CA PHE A 78 -4.46 9.81 15.11
C PHE A 78 -3.42 10.16 14.06
N ASN A 79 -2.88 11.38 14.16
CA ASN A 79 -1.66 11.72 13.43
C ASN A 79 -0.55 10.69 13.72
N GLY A 80 0.03 10.09 12.69
CA GLY A 80 0.90 8.89 12.81
C GLY A 80 0.23 7.56 12.41
N GLY A 81 -1.09 7.58 12.17
CA GLY A 81 -1.85 6.42 11.69
C GLY A 81 -2.43 5.50 12.76
N THR A 82 -2.11 5.70 14.04
CA THR A 82 -2.67 4.88 15.13
C THR A 82 -4.19 4.89 15.11
N GLN A 83 -4.81 3.71 15.06
CA GLN A 83 -6.26 3.56 15.11
C GLN A 83 -6.72 3.13 16.49
N LEU A 84 -7.79 3.74 16.98
CA LEU A 84 -8.45 3.33 18.20
C LEU A 84 -9.97 3.34 17.99
N THR A 85 -10.62 2.26 18.43
CA THR A 85 -12.08 2.23 18.50
C THR A 85 -12.49 2.81 19.84
N VAL A 86 -13.19 3.94 19.81
CA VAL A 86 -13.72 4.57 21.02
C VAL A 86 -15.20 4.24 21.13
N PHE A 87 -15.62 3.78 22.31
CA PHE A 87 -17.00 3.40 22.59
C PHE A 87 -17.76 4.47 23.36
N THR A 88 -17.08 5.31 24.15
CA THR A 88 -17.70 6.40 24.91
C THR A 88 -16.83 7.68 24.96
N PRO A 89 -17.43 8.87 25.19
CA PRO A 89 -16.68 10.13 25.35
C PRO A 89 -15.65 10.11 26.50
N ASN A 90 -15.92 9.36 27.56
CA ASN A 90 -15.04 9.28 28.74
C ASN A 90 -13.73 8.52 28.46
N ASP A 91 -13.68 7.77 27.36
CA ASP A 91 -12.50 7.02 26.96
C ASP A 91 -11.49 7.92 26.23
N LEU A 92 -11.90 9.07 25.68
CA LEU A 92 -11.04 10.02 24.96
C LEU A 92 -9.81 10.48 25.76
N PRO A 93 -9.92 10.92 27.03
CA PRO A 93 -8.76 11.33 27.84
C PRO A 93 -7.88 10.14 28.25
N SER A 94 -8.42 8.92 28.22
CA SER A 94 -7.76 7.68 28.61
C SER A 94 -7.00 7.03 27.46
N VAL A 95 -7.10 7.58 26.24
CA VAL A 95 -6.32 7.20 25.07
C VAL A 95 -4.85 7.53 25.32
N ARG A 96 -4.14 6.62 26.00
CA ARG A 96 -2.68 6.61 26.04
C ARG A 96 -2.21 5.97 24.74
N LEU A 97 -1.50 6.74 23.92
CA LEU A 97 -0.81 6.26 22.71
C LEU A 97 0.28 5.24 23.11
N THR A 98 -0.09 3.98 23.31
CA THR A 98 0.88 2.90 23.56
C THR A 98 1.51 2.45 22.25
N LEU A 99 2.82 2.68 22.11
CA LEU A 99 3.64 2.34 20.95
C LEU A 99 4.08 0.86 20.98
N LYS A 100 3.28 0.01 20.33
CA LYS A 100 3.63 -1.19 19.52
C LYS A 100 2.29 -1.67 18.93
N GLY A 101 2.20 -1.72 17.61
CA GLY A 101 0.90 -1.90 16.94
C GLY A 101 0.38 -3.33 17.03
N GLU A 102 -0.94 -3.48 16.87
CA GLU A 102 -1.56 -4.76 16.53
C GLU A 102 -1.24 -5.12 15.07
N PHE A 103 -1.20 -6.41 14.75
CA PHE A 103 -1.01 -6.92 13.38
C PHE A 103 0.32 -6.55 12.70
N GLU A 104 1.44 -6.43 13.46
CA GLU A 104 2.72 -6.01 12.88
C GLU A 104 3.26 -6.98 11.84
N ALA A 105 3.10 -8.29 12.05
CA ALA A 105 3.53 -9.29 11.07
C ALA A 105 2.70 -9.20 9.78
N GLU A 106 1.40 -8.92 9.89
CA GLU A 106 0.47 -8.77 8.78
C GLU A 106 0.77 -7.49 8.00
N LYS A 107 1.08 -6.39 8.70
CA LYS A 107 1.55 -5.15 8.07
C LYS A 107 2.87 -5.36 7.35
N GLU A 108 3.81 -6.10 7.94
CA GLU A 108 5.06 -6.46 7.30
C GLU A 108 4.82 -7.30 6.03
N LEU A 109 3.95 -8.31 6.11
CA LEU A 109 3.54 -9.10 4.96
C LEU A 109 2.91 -8.21 3.86
N GLY A 110 2.02 -7.28 4.25
CA GLY A 110 1.42 -6.33 3.32
C GLY A 110 2.45 -5.47 2.59
N ASN A 111 3.49 -5.01 3.29
CA ASN A 111 4.58 -4.25 2.68
C ASN A 111 5.36 -5.10 1.67
N LEU A 112 5.77 -6.31 2.07
CA LEU A 112 6.55 -7.21 1.22
C LEU A 112 5.76 -7.62 -0.02
N PHE A 113 4.47 -7.92 0.15
CA PHE A 113 3.59 -8.30 -0.94
C PHE A 113 3.39 -7.14 -1.94
N PHE A 114 3.13 -5.93 -1.44
CA PHE A 114 3.03 -4.74 -2.28
C PHE A 114 4.33 -4.48 -3.06
N LEU A 115 5.48 -4.47 -2.38
CA LEU A 115 6.78 -4.20 -2.99
C LEU A 115 7.14 -5.25 -4.05
N SER A 116 6.91 -6.53 -3.76
CA SER A 116 7.11 -7.62 -4.73
C SER A 116 6.26 -7.41 -5.99
N MET A 117 4.97 -7.08 -5.83
CA MET A 117 4.11 -6.80 -6.97
C MET A 117 4.58 -5.58 -7.76
N MET A 118 5.03 -4.53 -7.07
CA MET A 118 5.53 -3.31 -7.68
C MET A 118 6.81 -3.54 -8.48
N LEU A 119 7.81 -4.19 -7.88
CA LEU A 119 9.10 -4.49 -8.52
C LEU A 119 8.92 -5.38 -9.75
N ASN A 120 8.14 -6.47 -9.63
CA ASN A 120 7.81 -7.34 -10.77
C ASN A 120 7.15 -6.57 -11.92
N ARG A 121 6.33 -5.56 -11.60
CA ARG A 121 5.68 -4.73 -12.61
C ARG A 121 6.66 -3.78 -13.30
N LYS A 122 7.55 -3.14 -12.55
CA LYS A 122 8.62 -2.30 -13.10
C LYS A 122 9.49 -3.10 -14.07
N ILE A 123 9.93 -4.29 -13.67
CA ILE A 123 10.72 -5.22 -14.50
C ILE A 123 9.98 -5.53 -15.81
N LYS A 124 8.70 -5.94 -15.74
CA LYS A 124 7.90 -6.24 -16.94
C LYS A 124 7.73 -5.05 -17.86
N ASN A 125 7.48 -3.86 -17.31
CA ASN A 125 7.34 -2.64 -18.12
C ASN A 125 8.64 -2.31 -18.87
N ILE A 126 9.80 -2.48 -18.22
CA ILE A 126 11.11 -2.31 -18.89
C ILE A 126 11.27 -3.36 -19.99
N GLN A 127 10.98 -4.63 -19.72
CA GLN A 127 11.02 -5.69 -20.72
C GLN A 127 10.16 -5.36 -21.93
N TYR A 128 8.90 -4.94 -21.75
CA TYR A 128 8.03 -4.54 -22.86
C TYR A 128 8.56 -3.34 -23.62
N LYS A 129 9.10 -2.34 -22.92
CA LYS A 129 9.69 -1.14 -23.54
C LYS A 129 10.87 -1.51 -24.44
N VAL A 130 11.84 -2.26 -23.91
CA VAL A 130 13.03 -2.68 -24.68
C VAL A 130 12.63 -3.64 -25.81
N MET A 131 11.70 -4.56 -25.58
CA MET A 131 11.18 -5.43 -26.64
C MET A 131 10.47 -4.65 -27.75
N SER A 132 9.87 -3.50 -27.46
CA SER A 132 9.27 -2.66 -28.51
C SER A 132 10.32 -2.10 -29.48
N ASP A 133 11.59 -2.01 -29.03
CA ASP A 133 12.70 -1.62 -29.89
C ASP A 133 13.05 -2.71 -30.92
N LEU A 134 12.82 -4.00 -30.64
CA LEU A 134 12.93 -5.07 -31.65
C LEU A 134 11.94 -4.89 -32.79
N THR A 135 10.71 -4.50 -32.47
CA THR A 135 9.67 -4.28 -33.49
C THR A 135 9.93 -3.04 -34.33
N ASN A 136 10.72 -2.08 -33.84
CA ASN A 136 10.93 -0.78 -34.48
C ASN A 136 12.37 -0.55 -34.98
N SER A 137 13.31 -1.47 -34.71
CA SER A 137 14.72 -1.35 -35.11
C SER A 137 15.35 -2.71 -35.45
N ALA A 138 16.33 -2.73 -36.36
CA ALA A 138 17.08 -3.93 -36.77
C ALA A 138 18.13 -4.34 -35.71
N ARG A 139 17.73 -4.45 -34.44
CA ARG A 139 18.59 -4.89 -33.32
C ARG A 139 18.46 -6.40 -33.12
N ASP A 140 19.55 -7.05 -32.72
CA ASP A 140 19.56 -8.48 -32.45
C ASP A 140 19.09 -8.81 -31.02
N CYS A 141 18.86 -10.10 -30.76
CA CYS A 141 18.42 -10.56 -29.44
C CYS A 141 19.47 -10.37 -28.34
N ASN A 142 20.76 -10.34 -28.68
CA ASN A 142 21.84 -10.18 -27.71
C ASN A 142 21.85 -8.76 -27.13
N PHE A 143 21.73 -7.76 -27.99
CA PHE A 143 21.60 -6.35 -27.57
C PHE A 143 20.42 -6.15 -26.62
N ILE A 144 19.27 -6.74 -26.96
CA ILE A 144 18.03 -6.61 -26.19
C ILE A 144 18.17 -7.26 -24.81
N ASN A 145 18.74 -8.46 -24.75
CA ASN A 145 18.98 -9.14 -23.49
C ASN A 145 19.92 -8.32 -22.60
N GLN A 146 21.01 -7.78 -23.16
CA GLN A 146 21.93 -6.91 -22.43
C GLN A 146 21.26 -5.63 -21.91
N GLU A 147 20.38 -5.02 -22.71
CA GLU A 147 19.67 -3.80 -22.33
C GLU A 147 18.63 -4.08 -21.23
N ILE A 148 17.88 -5.18 -21.32
CA ILE A 148 16.96 -5.63 -20.28
C ILE A 148 17.74 -5.90 -18.99
N ASP A 149 18.83 -6.67 -19.05
CA ASP A 149 19.64 -7.01 -17.89
C ASP A 149 20.20 -5.76 -17.21
N THR A 150 20.71 -4.82 -18.00
CA THR A 150 21.27 -3.56 -17.50
C THR A 150 20.20 -2.71 -16.80
N GLN A 151 19.03 -2.54 -17.42
CA GLN A 151 17.96 -1.69 -16.87
C GLN A 151 17.20 -2.34 -15.70
N THR A 152 17.23 -3.67 -15.56
CA THR A 152 16.49 -4.39 -14.52
C THR A 152 17.36 -4.89 -13.36
N LYS A 153 18.68 -4.78 -13.45
CA LYS A 153 19.64 -5.28 -12.46
C LYS A 153 19.28 -4.89 -11.02
N ASP A 154 19.15 -3.59 -10.74
CA ASP A 154 18.89 -3.09 -9.39
C ASP A 154 17.50 -3.52 -8.89
N LEU A 155 16.51 -3.59 -9.78
CA LEU A 155 15.16 -4.08 -9.44
C LEU A 155 15.17 -5.56 -9.05
N PHE A 156 16.03 -6.38 -9.67
CA PHE A 156 16.20 -7.77 -9.28
C PHE A 156 16.93 -7.91 -7.94
N GLU A 157 17.90 -7.05 -7.65
CA GLU A 157 18.57 -7.02 -6.34
C GLU A 157 17.56 -6.66 -5.22
N ASP A 158 16.75 -5.63 -5.44
CA ASP A 158 15.66 -5.23 -4.55
C ASP A 158 14.63 -6.36 -4.35
N LEU A 159 14.26 -7.04 -5.44
CA LEU A 159 13.30 -8.13 -5.38
C LEU A 159 13.82 -9.30 -4.53
N LYS A 160 15.11 -9.63 -4.64
CA LYS A 160 15.75 -10.65 -3.79
C LYS A 160 15.71 -10.28 -2.31
N ILE A 161 15.92 -9.01 -1.97
CA ILE A 161 15.83 -8.53 -0.58
C ILE A 161 14.40 -8.73 -0.04
N VAL A 162 13.38 -8.35 -0.83
CA VAL A 162 11.97 -8.51 -0.46
C VAL A 162 11.61 -9.98 -0.30
N GLU A 163 11.99 -10.83 -1.24
CA GLU A 163 11.73 -12.28 -1.20
C GLU A 163 12.42 -12.95 0.01
N GLY A 164 13.66 -12.56 0.33
CA GLY A 164 14.38 -13.09 1.49
C GLY A 164 13.73 -12.71 2.84
N ARG A 165 13.23 -11.48 2.96
CA ARG A 165 12.48 -11.05 4.15
C ARG A 165 11.14 -11.77 4.26
N PHE A 166 10.46 -11.94 3.13
CA PHE A 166 9.21 -12.67 3.07
C PHE A 166 9.37 -14.14 3.50
N TYR A 167 10.42 -14.80 3.02
CA TYR A 167 10.77 -16.15 3.46
C TYR A 167 11.00 -16.21 4.98
N SER A 168 11.80 -15.28 5.52
CA SER A 168 12.06 -15.21 6.96
C SER A 168 10.77 -14.99 7.77
N LEU A 169 9.87 -14.12 7.31
CA LEU A 169 8.60 -13.82 7.97
C LEU A 169 7.66 -15.04 8.01
N THR A 170 7.56 -15.76 6.90
CA THR A 170 6.69 -16.96 6.78
C THR A 170 7.21 -18.13 7.61
N LEU A 171 8.53 -18.29 7.75
CA LEU A 171 9.12 -19.26 8.67
C LEU A 171 8.81 -18.95 10.13
N GLN A 172 8.85 -17.67 10.51
CA GLN A 172 8.57 -17.22 11.87
C GLN A 172 7.07 -17.27 12.20
N ASN A 173 6.20 -17.12 11.20
CA ASN A 173 4.75 -17.02 11.36
C ASN A 173 4.03 -17.92 10.32
N PRO A 174 3.88 -19.23 10.58
CA PRO A 174 3.35 -20.18 9.60
C PRO A 174 1.93 -19.86 9.08
N ASN A 175 1.09 -19.22 9.92
CA ASN A 175 -0.29 -18.87 9.58
C ASN A 175 -0.46 -17.42 9.08
N ILE A 176 0.64 -16.72 8.78
CA ILE A 176 0.61 -15.28 8.50
C ILE A 176 -0.24 -14.91 7.27
N LYS A 177 -0.36 -15.83 6.31
CA LYS A 177 -1.19 -15.63 5.12
C LYS A 177 -2.65 -15.42 5.49
N ASP A 178 -3.23 -16.35 6.23
CA ASP A 178 -4.66 -16.31 6.56
C ASP A 178 -4.95 -15.13 7.50
N ALA A 179 -4.06 -14.91 8.48
CA ALA A 179 -4.13 -13.74 9.36
C ALA A 179 -4.11 -12.41 8.57
N TYR A 180 -3.25 -12.28 7.56
CA TYR A 180 -3.20 -11.10 6.71
C TYR A 180 -4.44 -10.92 5.83
N LEU A 181 -4.99 -12.01 5.29
CA LEU A 181 -6.20 -11.97 4.48
C LEU A 181 -7.41 -11.53 5.31
N ASP A 182 -7.52 -12.02 6.55
CA ASP A 182 -8.56 -11.64 7.50
C ASP A 182 -8.40 -10.19 7.93
N TYR A 183 -7.17 -9.79 8.26
CA TYR A 183 -6.80 -8.42 8.66
C TYR A 183 -7.16 -7.39 7.57
N MET A 184 -6.72 -7.62 6.33
CA MET A 184 -7.00 -6.70 5.22
C MET A 184 -8.47 -6.71 4.80
N ASN A 185 -9.18 -7.79 5.10
CA ASN A 185 -10.57 -8.02 4.73
C ASN A 185 -10.83 -7.62 3.26
N PHE A 186 -10.09 -8.26 2.35
CA PHE A 186 -10.18 -7.97 0.93
C PHE A 186 -11.56 -8.31 0.38
N GLY A 187 -12.10 -7.42 -0.45
CA GLY A 187 -13.29 -7.70 -1.25
C GLY A 187 -13.05 -8.82 -2.26
N ALA A 188 -14.14 -9.38 -2.82
CA ALA A 188 -14.06 -10.44 -3.82
C ALA A 188 -13.24 -10.04 -5.07
N LYS A 189 -13.22 -8.74 -5.39
CA LYS A 189 -12.44 -8.14 -6.47
C LYS A 189 -11.84 -6.83 -5.95
N GLU A 190 -10.56 -6.87 -5.61
CA GLU A 190 -9.81 -5.73 -5.07
C GLU A 190 -8.34 -5.87 -5.50
N ASP A 191 -7.64 -4.79 -5.82
CA ASP A 191 -6.21 -4.83 -6.12
C ASP A 191 -5.44 -4.13 -5.00
N ILE A 192 -4.43 -4.81 -4.45
CA ILE A 192 -3.53 -4.23 -3.45
C ILE A 192 -2.79 -2.99 -3.99
N LEU A 193 -2.60 -2.93 -5.30
CA LEU A 193 -2.02 -1.78 -5.97
C LEU A 193 -3.02 -0.63 -6.15
N GLU A 194 -4.32 -0.88 -6.04
CA GLU A 194 -5.41 0.10 -6.06
C GLU A 194 -5.89 0.49 -4.66
N LEU A 195 -5.13 0.13 -3.61
CA LEU A 195 -5.40 0.68 -2.29
C LEU A 195 -5.47 2.22 -2.36
N GLY A 196 -6.37 2.80 -1.56
CA GLY A 196 -6.98 4.08 -1.89
C GLY A 196 -6.01 5.25 -1.99
N ILE A 197 -4.81 5.17 -1.42
CA ILE A 197 -3.91 6.31 -1.28
C ILE A 197 -3.09 6.66 -2.56
N ASN A 198 -2.81 5.71 -3.45
CA ASN A 198 -1.89 5.93 -4.59
C ASN A 198 -2.36 7.05 -5.55
N LYS A 199 -3.68 7.25 -5.67
CA LYS A 199 -4.29 8.26 -6.57
C LYS A 199 -4.13 9.71 -6.08
N TYR A 200 -3.71 9.90 -4.83
CA TYR A 200 -3.60 11.21 -4.19
C TYR A 200 -2.18 11.77 -4.17
N PHE A 201 -1.19 11.11 -4.78
CA PHE A 201 0.13 11.70 -4.94
C PHE A 201 0.15 12.78 -6.02
N GLU A 202 1.00 13.79 -5.84
CA GLU A 202 1.22 14.86 -6.82
C GLU A 202 1.63 14.32 -8.21
N GLU A 203 1.19 15.01 -9.26
CA GLU A 203 1.56 14.63 -10.63
C GLU A 203 3.08 14.77 -10.84
N GLY A 204 3.66 13.82 -11.57
CA GLY A 204 5.12 13.76 -11.80
C GLY A 204 5.92 13.02 -10.71
N THR A 205 5.29 12.64 -9.59
CA THR A 205 5.93 11.76 -8.61
C THR A 205 6.02 10.31 -9.12
N GLN A 206 6.92 9.53 -8.52
CA GLN A 206 7.08 8.12 -8.85
C GLN A 206 5.81 7.34 -8.52
N GLU A 207 5.22 7.57 -7.35
CA GLU A 207 4.00 6.92 -6.87
C GLU A 207 2.80 7.21 -7.77
N HIS A 208 2.65 8.47 -8.20
CA HIS A 208 1.62 8.85 -9.18
C HIS A 208 1.88 8.18 -10.55
N SER A 209 3.13 8.17 -11.02
CA SER A 209 3.50 7.51 -12.28
C SER A 209 3.23 6.01 -12.23
N GLU A 210 3.53 5.36 -11.11
CA GLU A 210 3.23 3.95 -10.86
C GLU A 210 1.74 3.66 -10.86
N HIS A 211 0.91 4.55 -10.28
CA HIS A 211 -0.55 4.49 -10.40
C HIS A 211 -1.00 4.61 -11.86
N MET A 212 -0.44 5.56 -12.63
CA MET A 212 -0.79 5.77 -14.03
C MET A 212 -0.39 4.60 -14.94
N LEU A 213 0.77 3.99 -14.70
CA LEU A 213 1.21 2.75 -15.37
C LEU A 213 0.19 1.61 -15.21
N LYS A 214 -0.64 1.64 -14.16
CA LYS A 214 -1.70 0.65 -13.97
C LYS A 214 -2.87 0.80 -14.92
N SER A 215 -3.17 2.03 -15.32
CA SER A 215 -4.37 2.36 -16.07
C SER A 215 -4.26 2.16 -17.59
N LEU A 216 -3.04 2.07 -18.15
CA LEU A 216 -2.85 2.02 -19.61
C LEU A 216 -2.52 0.62 -20.14
N VAL A 217 -1.64 -0.14 -19.48
CA VAL A 217 -1.14 -1.44 -19.99
C VAL A 217 -1.86 -2.65 -19.37
N TRP A 218 -2.53 -2.47 -18.22
CA TRP A 218 -2.92 -3.59 -17.35
C TRP A 218 -4.41 -3.61 -16.95
N LYS A 219 -5.25 -2.78 -17.58
CA LYS A 219 -6.70 -2.66 -17.28
C LYS A 219 -7.54 -3.93 -17.47
N SER A 220 -6.96 -5.00 -18.03
CA SER A 220 -7.75 -6.10 -18.61
C SER A 220 -8.09 -7.25 -17.66
N LYS A 221 -7.55 -7.35 -16.44
CA LYS A 221 -7.86 -8.48 -15.54
C LYS A 221 -8.11 -8.06 -14.09
N PRO A 222 -9.23 -8.51 -13.49
CA PRO A 222 -9.42 -8.48 -12.04
C PRO A 222 -8.22 -9.12 -11.36
N ILE A 223 -7.61 -8.41 -10.42
CA ILE A 223 -6.59 -8.99 -9.56
C ILE A 223 -7.32 -9.55 -8.34
N TYR A 224 -7.10 -10.83 -8.06
CA TYR A 224 -7.61 -11.49 -6.87
C TYR A 224 -6.47 -11.53 -5.84
N PRO A 225 -6.52 -10.75 -4.74
CA PRO A 225 -5.42 -10.64 -3.78
C PRO A 225 -5.02 -12.00 -3.22
N LYS A 226 -6.02 -12.85 -2.94
CA LYS A 226 -5.83 -14.23 -2.46
C LYS A 226 -4.98 -15.05 -3.43
N PHE A 227 -5.37 -15.07 -4.71
CA PHE A 227 -4.64 -15.80 -5.76
C PHE A 227 -3.22 -15.25 -5.98
N LYS A 228 -3.05 -13.92 -5.94
CA LYS A 228 -1.72 -13.30 -6.10
C LYS A 228 -0.81 -13.56 -4.92
N LEU A 229 -1.36 -13.52 -3.70
CA LEU A 229 -0.63 -13.86 -2.49
C LEU A 229 -0.22 -15.33 -2.49
N ASP A 230 -1.13 -16.24 -2.90
CA ASP A 230 -0.83 -17.67 -3.08
C ASP A 230 0.30 -17.88 -4.10
N HIS A 231 0.22 -17.22 -5.24
CA HIS A 231 1.27 -17.29 -6.24
C HIS A 231 2.60 -16.75 -5.70
N PHE A 232 2.57 -15.65 -4.94
CA PHE A 232 3.77 -15.06 -4.36
C PHE A 232 4.42 -16.00 -3.33
N ILE A 233 3.63 -16.56 -2.41
CA ILE A 233 4.07 -17.58 -1.43
C ILE A 233 4.72 -18.76 -2.16
N ASN A 234 4.01 -19.33 -3.13
CA ASN A 234 4.49 -20.48 -3.88
C ASN A 234 5.81 -20.15 -4.61
N SER A 235 5.89 -19.00 -5.29
CA SER A 235 7.10 -18.60 -6.02
C SER A 235 8.34 -18.42 -5.14
N CYS A 236 8.16 -18.05 -3.86
CA CYS A 236 9.25 -17.94 -2.91
C CYS A 236 9.63 -19.32 -2.32
N ASN A 237 8.66 -20.19 -2.09
CA ASN A 237 8.89 -21.55 -1.55
C ASN A 237 9.66 -22.46 -2.53
N TYR A 238 9.55 -22.24 -3.84
CA TYR A 238 10.30 -23.01 -4.85
C TYR A 238 11.79 -22.65 -4.96
N ARG A 239 12.32 -21.74 -4.13
CA ARG A 239 13.75 -21.40 -4.10
C ARG A 239 14.54 -22.09 -2.99
N ILE A 240 13.98 -23.13 -2.37
CA ILE A 240 14.68 -24.08 -1.47
C ILE A 240 15.26 -25.22 -2.29
#